data_AF-A0A9P8T435-F1
#
_entry.id   AF-A0A9P8T435-F1
#
_cell.length_a   1.000
_cell.length_b   1.000
_cell.length_c   1.000
_cell.angle_alpha   90.00
_cell.angle_beta   90.00
_cell.angle_gamma   90.00
#
_symmetry.space_group_name_H-M   'P 1'
#
loop_
_entity.id
_entity.type
_entity.pdbx_description
1 polymer ?
#
loop_
_entity_poly.entity_id
_entity_poly.type
_entity_poly.pdbx_seq_one_letter_code
_entity_poly.pdbx_strand_id
1 'polypeptide(L)'
;MKVSNENKIILTAEEEQFLENNRFGLVNVVYEWARGQSFKDIMELSNDENEAEGTIVRVITRLDEVCRVVMNCALIVGDSELHMKMGEAQEKIKRDIVFCASLYL
;
A
#
# COMPACT_ATOMS: atom_id res chain seq x y z
N MET A 1 -18.12 9.32 -4.65
CA MET A 1 -18.51 9.89 -5.97
C MET A 1 -19.80 10.71 -5.97
N LYS A 2 -20.75 10.56 -5.03
CA LYS A 2 -22.01 11.33 -5.03
C LYS A 2 -21.82 12.85 -5.11
N VAL A 3 -20.98 13.42 -4.23
CA VAL A 3 -20.70 14.87 -4.21
C VAL A 3 -20.01 15.36 -5.49
N SER A 4 -19.10 14.59 -6.08
CA SER A 4 -18.43 14.96 -7.34
C SER A 4 -19.42 15.03 -8.51
N ASN A 5 -20.35 14.08 -8.57
CA ASN A 5 -21.39 14.03 -9.60
C ASN A 5 -22.40 15.17 -9.46
N GLU A 6 -22.78 15.51 -8.22
CA GLU A 6 -23.66 16.66 -7.92
C GLU A 6 -23.05 17.99 -8.40
N ASN A 7 -21.72 18.14 -8.29
CA ASN A 7 -20.99 19.33 -8.72
C ASN A 7 -20.51 19.28 -10.19
N LYS A 8 -20.93 18.27 -10.97
CA LYS A 8 -20.55 18.08 -12.39
C LYS A 8 -19.03 18.09 -12.63
N ILE A 9 -18.27 17.56 -11.67
CA ILE A 9 -16.83 17.41 -11.80
C ILE A 9 -16.55 16.20 -12.69
N ILE A 10 -15.76 16.40 -13.75
CA ILE A 10 -15.34 15.31 -14.64
C ILE A 10 -14.29 14.49 -13.91
N LEU A 11 -14.53 13.19 -13.78
CA LEU A 11 -13.61 12.25 -13.17
C LEU A 11 -12.70 11.66 -14.24
N THR A 12 -11.51 11.25 -13.82
CA THR A 12 -10.66 10.40 -14.66
C THR A 12 -11.24 8.99 -14.76
N ALA A 13 -10.90 8.26 -15.84
CA ALA A 13 -11.35 6.87 -16.00
C ALA A 13 -10.96 5.98 -14.80
N GLU A 14 -9.80 6.25 -14.18
CA GLU A 14 -9.33 5.52 -13.00
C GLU A 14 -10.22 5.77 -11.78
N GLU A 15 -10.64 7.02 -11.57
CA GLU A 15 -11.54 7.39 -10.48
C GLU A 15 -12.93 6.82 -10.68
N GLU A 16 -13.47 6.84 -11.91
CA GLU A 16 -14.78 6.26 -12.23
C GLU A 16 -14.82 4.75 -11.96
N GLN A 17 -13.77 4.04 -12.38
CA GLN A 17 -13.67 2.59 -12.23
C GLN A 17 -13.07 2.17 -10.89
N PHE A 18 -12.88 3.09 -9.94
CA PHE A 18 -12.16 2.82 -8.70
C PHE A 18 -12.75 1.64 -7.91
N LEU A 19 -14.08 1.56 -7.82
CA LEU A 19 -14.79 0.51 -7.10
C LEU A 19 -14.94 -0.80 -7.90
N GLU A 20 -14.87 -0.72 -9.22
CA GLU A 20 -15.02 -1.87 -10.12
C GLU A 20 -13.69 -2.64 -10.25
N ASN A 21 -12.57 -1.93 -10.14
CA ASN A 21 -11.24 -2.50 -10.16
C ASN A 21 -10.95 -3.27 -8.86
N ASN A 22 -10.37 -4.47 -8.97
CA ASN A 22 -9.98 -5.31 -7.83
C ASN A 22 -8.73 -4.78 -7.09
N ARG A 23 -8.79 -3.56 -6.57
CA ARG A 23 -7.66 -2.91 -5.88
C ARG A 23 -7.36 -3.49 -4.49
N PHE A 24 -8.26 -4.32 -3.96
CA PHE A 24 -8.15 -4.94 -2.65
C PHE A 24 -7.50 -6.33 -2.69
N GLY A 25 -7.11 -6.83 -3.87
CA GLY A 25 -6.48 -8.15 -4.03
C GLY A 25 -5.20 -8.34 -3.21
N LEU A 26 -4.41 -7.28 -3.05
CA LEU A 26 -3.13 -7.31 -2.34
C LEU A 26 -3.22 -7.09 -0.82
N VAL A 27 -4.42 -6.87 -0.28
CA VAL A 27 -4.57 -6.59 1.17
C VAL A 27 -4.03 -7.73 2.02
N ASN A 28 -4.38 -8.98 1.70
CA ASN A 28 -3.90 -10.15 2.44
C ASN A 28 -2.39 -10.36 2.27
N VAL A 29 -1.86 -10.11 1.08
CA VAL A 29 -0.42 -10.22 0.77
C VAL A 29 0.40 -9.26 1.64
N VAL A 30 0.00 -7.99 1.68
CA VAL A 30 0.68 -6.96 2.50
C VAL A 30 0.53 -7.26 3.98
N TYR A 31 -0.61 -7.78 4.41
CA TYR A 31 -0.85 -8.14 5.80
C TYR A 31 0.10 -9.27 6.27
N GLU A 32 0.21 -10.36 5.52
CA GLU A 32 1.13 -11.45 5.85
C GLU A 32 2.60 -11.03 5.72
N TRP A 33 2.91 -10.13 4.79
CA TRP A 33 4.23 -9.49 4.72
C TRP A 33 4.55 -8.72 6.01
N ALA A 34 3.65 -7.88 6.51
CA ALA A 34 3.86 -7.15 7.76
C ALA A 34 3.95 -8.07 8.99
N ARG A 35 3.43 -9.30 8.92
CA ARG A 35 3.55 -10.33 9.98
C ARG A 35 4.88 -11.08 9.96
N GLY A 36 5.72 -10.86 8.96
CA GLY A 36 7.04 -11.49 8.87
C GLY A 36 7.10 -12.76 8.02
N GLN A 37 6.09 -13.05 7.19
CA GLN A 37 6.17 -14.19 6.26
C GLN A 37 7.27 -13.99 5.20
N SER A 38 7.81 -15.09 4.66
CA SER A 38 8.83 -14.97 3.61
C SER A 38 8.24 -14.41 2.33
N PHE A 39 9.07 -13.80 1.47
CA PHE A 39 8.60 -13.29 0.18
C PHE A 39 8.00 -14.41 -0.68
N LYS A 40 8.57 -15.61 -0.60
CA LYS A 40 8.06 -16.79 -1.31
C LYS A 40 6.64 -17.15 -0.87
N ASP A 41 6.37 -17.18 0.44
CA ASP A 41 5.06 -17.59 0.96
C ASP A 41 3.96 -16.59 0.57
N ILE A 42 4.25 -15.29 0.61
CA ILE A 42 3.27 -14.27 0.21
C ILE A 42 3.00 -14.26 -1.30
N MET A 43 3.97 -14.68 -2.12
CA MET A 43 3.79 -14.87 -3.56
C MET A 43 2.87 -16.06 -3.88
N GLU A 44 2.91 -17.11 -3.06
CA GLU A 44 1.99 -18.24 -3.18
C GLU A 44 0.57 -17.88 -2.68
N LEU A 45 0.45 -16.85 -1.84
CA LEU A 45 -0.82 -16.36 -1.28
C LEU A 45 -1.58 -15.41 -2.23
N SER A 46 -0.91 -14.74 -3.17
CA SER A 46 -1.58 -13.94 -4.18
C SER A 46 -2.37 -14.86 -5.11
N ASN A 47 -3.71 -14.79 -5.03
CA ASN A 47 -4.67 -15.66 -5.73
C ASN A 47 -4.69 -15.48 -7.26
N ASP A 48 -3.83 -14.63 -7.83
CA ASP A 48 -3.82 -14.31 -9.25
C ASP A 48 -2.44 -14.61 -9.84
N GLU A 49 -2.40 -15.58 -10.74
CA GLU A 49 -1.22 -16.00 -11.52
C GLU A 49 -0.61 -14.84 -12.34
N ASN A 50 -1.33 -13.72 -12.48
CA ASN A 50 -0.93 -12.53 -13.23
C ASN A 50 -0.30 -11.42 -12.37
N GLU A 51 -0.29 -11.52 -11.04
CA GLU A 51 0.35 -10.52 -10.19
C GLU A 51 1.87 -10.76 -10.13
N ALA A 52 2.60 -10.11 -11.04
CA ALA A 52 4.05 -10.15 -11.08
C ALA A 52 4.68 -9.65 -9.76
N GLU A 53 5.78 -10.27 -9.34
CA GLU A 53 6.49 -9.95 -8.08
C GLU A 53 6.86 -8.47 -7.98
N GLY A 54 7.21 -7.86 -9.11
CA GLY A 54 7.52 -6.43 -9.19
C GLY A 54 6.32 -5.52 -8.86
N THR A 55 5.08 -5.97 -9.07
CA THR A 55 3.89 -5.24 -8.64
C THR A 55 3.75 -5.26 -7.12
N ILE A 56 3.95 -6.42 -6.48
CA ILE A 56 3.94 -6.55 -5.02
C ILE A 56 5.02 -5.65 -4.40
N VAL A 57 6.25 -5.71 -4.92
CA VAL A 57 7.35 -4.85 -4.47
C VAL A 57 6.99 -3.38 -4.60
N ARG A 58 6.46 -2.94 -5.77
CA ARG A 58 6.04 -1.55 -5.99
C ARG A 58 4.92 -1.10 -5.06
N VAL A 59 3.98 -1.98 -4.75
CA VAL A 59 2.87 -1.66 -3.84
C VAL A 59 3.40 -1.49 -2.42
N ILE A 60 4.26 -2.38 -1.94
CA ILE A 60 4.83 -2.27 -0.59
C ILE A 60 5.75 -1.04 -0.47
N THR A 61 6.57 -0.74 -1.48
CA THR A 61 7.41 0.47 -1.44
C THR A 61 6.57 1.75 -1.50
N ARG A 62 5.48 1.77 -2.27
CA ARG A 62 4.54 2.90 -2.26
C ARG A 62 3.78 3.01 -0.93
N LEU A 63 3.49 1.90 -0.26
CA LEU A 63 2.88 1.91 1.06
C LEU A 63 3.79 2.52 2.13
N ASP A 64 5.11 2.36 2.04
CA ASP A 64 6.07 3.06 2.91
C ASP A 64 5.92 4.58 2.83
N GLU A 65 5.75 5.12 1.61
CA GLU A 65 5.50 6.54 1.39
C GLU A 65 4.14 6.96 1.96
N VAL A 66 3.09 6.15 1.77
CA VAL A 66 1.76 6.42 2.33
C VAL A 66 1.81 6.45 3.86
N CYS A 67 2.46 5.49 4.51
CA CYS A 67 2.66 5.48 5.96
C CYS A 67 3.36 6.77 6.43
N ARG A 68 4.38 7.24 5.70
CA ARG A 68 5.07 8.50 6.01
C ARG A 68 4.16 9.72 5.89
N VAL A 69 3.34 9.80 4.85
CA VAL A 69 2.36 10.90 4.69
C VAL A 69 1.33 10.87 5.81
N VAL A 70 0.77 9.70 6.13
CA VAL A 70 -0.22 9.55 7.21
C VAL A 70 0.38 9.89 8.57
N MET A 71 1.64 9.53 8.86
CA MET A 71 2.33 9.96 10.08
C MET A 71 2.39 11.48 10.23
N ASN A 72 2.71 12.19 9.15
CA ASN A 72 2.77 13.65 9.16
C ASN A 72 1.38 14.26 9.33
N CYS A 73 0.37 13.71 8.65
CA CYS A 73 -1.02 14.12 8.82
C CYS A 73 -1.52 13.89 10.25
N ALA A 74 -1.14 12.78 10.88
CA ALA A 74 -1.52 12.46 12.26
C ALA A 74 -1.00 13.51 13.26
N LEU A 75 0.21 14.05 13.05
CA LEU A 75 0.74 15.16 13.84
C LEU A 75 -0.09 16.44 13.70
N ILE A 76 -0.54 16.76 12.48
CA ILE A 76 -1.36 17.94 12.19
C ILE A 76 -2.75 17.81 12.83
N VAL A 77 -3.33 16.60 12.79
CA VAL A 77 -4.62 16.29 13.42
C VAL A 77 -4.51 16.24 14.95
N GLY A 78 -3.33 15.94 15.48
CA GLY A 78 -3.07 15.77 16.92
C GLY A 78 -3.32 14.35 17.43
N ASP A 79 -3.33 13.35 16.55
CA ASP A 79 -3.49 11.93 16.92
C ASP A 79 -2.11 11.24 17.03
N SER A 80 -1.61 11.15 18.27
CA SER A 80 -0.33 10.51 18.56
C SER A 80 -0.38 8.98 18.41
N GLU A 81 -1.53 8.35 18.65
CA GLU A 81 -1.66 6.89 18.53
C GLU A 81 -1.57 6.46 17.07
N LEU A 82 -2.24 7.19 16.17
CA LEU A 82 -2.13 6.98 14.74
C LEU A 82 -0.69 7.18 14.24
N HIS A 83 0.01 8.21 14.72
CA HIS A 83 1.41 8.44 14.37
C HIS A 83 2.29 7.25 14.76
N MET A 84 2.17 6.74 15.98
CA MET A 84 2.91 5.57 16.45
C MET A 84 2.60 4.31 15.63
N LYS A 85 1.32 4.03 15.38
CA LYS A 85 0.89 2.86 14.59
C LYS A 85 1.44 2.87 13.17
N MET A 86 1.50 4.03 12.53
CA MET A 86 2.07 4.16 11.19
C MET A 86 3.59 3.98 11.19
N GLY A 87 4.28 4.43 12.24
CA GLY A 87 5.71 4.14 12.44
C GLY A 87 5.99 2.65 12.60
N GLU A 88 5.20 1.95 13.42
CA GLU A 88 5.31 0.49 13.59
C GLU A 88 5.00 -0.25 12.29
N ALA A 89 3.97 0.18 11.54
CA ALA A 89 3.65 -0.40 10.24
C ALA A 89 4.81 -0.24 9.25
N GLN A 90 5.45 0.93 9.24
CA GLN A 90 6.61 1.22 8.40
C GLN A 90 7.80 0.29 8.72
N GLU A 91 8.09 0.07 9.99
CA GLU A 91 9.16 -0.83 10.43
C GLU A 91 8.89 -2.27 9.99
N LYS A 92 7.65 -2.76 10.12
CA LYS A 92 7.27 -4.13 9.76
C LYS A 92 7.36 -4.44 8.27
N ILE A 93 7.10 -3.46 7.40
CA ILE A 93 7.11 -3.67 5.95
C ILE A 93 8.50 -3.45 5.32
N LYS A 94 9.39 -2.70 5.99
CA LYS A 94 10.72 -2.34 5.48
C LYS A 94 11.77 -3.42 5.74
N ARG A 95 11.73 -4.48 4.95
CA ARG A 95 12.69 -5.58 5.06
C ARG A 95 13.00 -6.28 3.73
N ASP A 96 14.09 -7.03 3.72
CA ASP A 96 14.49 -8.00 2.70
C ASP A 96 14.46 -7.45 1.26
N ILE A 97 14.00 -8.29 0.32
CA ILE A 97 14.04 -8.05 -1.14
C ILE A 97 13.26 -6.80 -1.57
N VAL A 98 12.24 -6.40 -0.81
CA VAL A 98 11.39 -5.24 -1.15
C VAL A 98 12.17 -3.92 -1.03
N PHE A 99 13.16 -3.86 -0.14
CA PHE A 99 13.99 -2.67 0.11
C PHE A 99 15.48 -2.92 -0.15
N CYS A 100 15.79 -3.81 -1.10
CA CYS A 100 17.18 -4.05 -1.50
C CYS A 100 17.78 -2.78 -2.14
N ALA A 101 19.08 -2.55 -1.91
CA ALA A 101 19.79 -1.42 -2.49
C ALA A 101 19.80 -1.51 -4.02
N SER A 102 19.68 -0.36 -4.68
CA SER A 102 19.86 -0.27 -6.13
C SER A 102 21.26 -0.73 -6.50
N LEU A 103 21.39 -1.47 -7.60
CA LEU A 103 22.68 -1.87 -8.16
C LEU A 103 23.42 -0.73 -8.88
N TYR A 104 22.77 0.43 -9.05
CA TYR A 104 23.32 1.62 -9.71
C TYR A 104 23.82 2.68 -8.72
N LEU A 105 23.82 2.39 -7.42
CA LEU A 105 24.23 3.29 -6.36
C LEU A 105 25.76 3.30 -6.17
#